data_AF-A0A401R2Z1-F1
#
_entry.id   AF-A0A401R2Z1-F1
#
_cell.length_a   1.000
_cell.length_b   1.000
_cell.length_c   1.000
_cell.angle_alpha   90.00
_cell.angle_beta   90.00
_cell.angle_gamma   90.00
#
_symmetry.space_group_name_H-M   'P 1'
#
loop_
_entity.id
_entity.type
_entity.pdbx_description
1 polymer ?
#
loop_
_entity_poly.entity_id
_entity_poly.type
_entity_poly.pdbx_seq_one_letter_code
_entity_poly.pdbx_strand_id
1 'polypeptide(L)'
;MAAFSSSGKPVGLDAQYVGRLPCAVCGLRPMKLPGREGGVCIPCFAEERTAAGRRAASAGAWVAASFVGDPCLACGSRSVDANGWAFWCNSCQMQTAVALPPR
;
A
#
# COMPACT_ATOMS: atom_id res chain seq x y z
N MET A 1 0.93 14.79 3.83
CA MET A 1 -0.52 14.50 3.83
C MET A 1 -0.86 13.76 2.55
N ALA A 2 -1.31 12.50 2.62
CA ALA A 2 -1.88 11.85 1.44
C ALA A 2 -3.13 12.59 0.98
N ALA A 3 -3.25 12.88 -0.31
CA ALA A 3 -4.48 13.42 -0.86
C ALA A 3 -5.59 12.36 -0.75
N PHE A 4 -6.76 12.75 -0.25
CA PHE A 4 -7.95 11.89 -0.23
C PHE A 4 -8.95 12.39 -1.27
N SER A 5 -9.64 11.47 -1.94
CA SER A 5 -10.75 11.80 -2.83
C SER A 5 -11.94 12.37 -2.04
N SER A 6 -12.91 12.96 -2.74
CA SER A 6 -14.20 13.36 -2.16
C SER A 6 -14.97 12.19 -1.52
N SER A 7 -14.61 10.95 -1.87
CA SER A 7 -15.13 9.70 -1.27
C SER A 7 -14.31 9.18 -0.09
N GLY A 8 -13.33 9.95 0.41
CA GLY A 8 -12.49 9.58 1.56
C GLY A 8 -11.48 8.46 1.28
N LYS A 9 -11.30 8.06 0.02
CA LYS A 9 -10.29 7.07 -0.37
C LYS A 9 -8.94 7.76 -0.61
N PRO A 10 -7.81 7.14 -0.22
CA PRO A 10 -6.50 7.68 -0.58
C PRO A 10 -6.36 7.75 -2.10
N VAL A 11 -5.83 8.87 -2.58
CA VAL A 11 -5.40 9.06 -3.96
C VAL A 11 -4.02 8.44 -4.13
N GLY A 12 -3.78 7.82 -5.28
CA GLY A 12 -2.52 7.18 -5.63
C GLY A 12 -1.36 8.16 -5.69
N LEU A 13 -0.16 7.61 -5.63
CA LEU A 13 1.06 8.37 -5.91
C LEU A 13 1.16 8.67 -7.40
N ASP A 14 1.68 9.85 -7.71
CA ASP A 14 2.11 10.18 -9.06
C ASP A 14 3.25 9.25 -9.50
N ALA A 15 3.08 8.67 -10.69
CA ALA A 15 3.98 7.67 -11.26
C ALA A 15 5.41 8.19 -11.40
N GLN A 16 5.61 9.51 -11.54
CA GLN A 16 6.95 10.09 -11.66
C GLN A 16 7.82 9.90 -10.42
N TYR A 17 7.21 9.67 -9.24
CA TYR A 17 7.95 9.50 -7.98
C TYR A 17 8.06 8.04 -7.54
N VAL A 18 7.19 7.17 -8.04
CA VAL A 18 7.16 5.74 -7.70
C VAL A 18 8.46 5.07 -8.15
N GLY A 19 9.10 4.34 -7.24
CA GLY A 19 10.38 3.69 -7.51
C GLY A 19 11.59 4.64 -7.51
N ARG A 20 11.39 5.97 -7.43
CA ARG A 20 12.47 6.97 -7.51
C ARG A 20 12.81 7.59 -6.17
N LEU A 21 11.80 8.04 -5.42
CA LEU A 21 12.01 8.63 -4.10
C LEU A 21 12.09 7.55 -3.01
N PRO A 22 12.86 7.78 -1.93
CA PRO A 22 12.90 6.88 -0.80
C PRO A 22 11.56 6.86 -0.05
N CYS A 23 11.30 5.75 0.65
CA CYS A 23 10.16 5.60 1.54
C CYS A 23 10.19 6.67 2.64
N ALA A 24 9.08 7.40 2.80
CA ALA A 24 8.96 8.46 3.80
C ALA A 24 9.07 7.96 5.26
N VAL A 25 8.86 6.66 5.50
CA VAL A 25 8.90 6.06 6.85
C VAL A 25 10.28 5.49 7.16
N CYS A 26 10.82 4.59 6.33
CA CYS A 26 12.07 3.92 6.63
C CYS A 26 13.30 4.53 5.93
N GLY A 27 13.14 5.28 4.84
CA GLY A 27 14.27 5.82 4.06
C GLY A 27 15.11 4.78 3.29
N LEU A 28 14.98 3.49 3.59
CA LEU A 28 15.86 2.43 3.06
C LEU A 28 15.44 1.89 1.68
N ARG A 29 14.14 1.90 1.38
CA ARG A 29 13.56 1.29 0.17
C ARG A 29 12.87 2.37 -0.67
N PRO A 30 12.80 2.21 -1.99
CA PRO A 30 12.04 3.11 -2.83
C PRO A 30 10.56 3.06 -2.45
N MET A 31 9.88 4.21 -2.52
CA MET A 31 8.45 4.27 -2.29
C MET A 31 7.68 3.69 -3.48
N LYS A 32 6.60 2.98 -3.16
CA LYS A 32 5.79 2.22 -4.10
C LYS A 32 4.29 2.40 -3.90
N LEU A 33 3.85 2.85 -2.72
CA LEU A 33 2.45 2.94 -2.34
C LEU A 33 2.15 4.22 -1.54
N PRO A 34 0.90 4.72 -1.55
CA PRO A 34 0.53 5.94 -0.84
C PRO A 34 0.30 5.63 0.64
N GLY A 35 1.29 5.91 1.49
CA GLY A 35 1.16 5.85 2.94
C GLY A 35 0.40 7.05 3.50
N ARG A 36 0.17 7.07 4.81
CA ARG A 36 -0.59 8.15 5.48
C ARG A 36 0.06 9.53 5.31
N GLU A 37 1.37 9.60 5.48
CA GLU A 37 2.12 10.87 5.51
C GLU A 37 2.84 11.19 4.21
N GLY A 38 3.03 10.20 3.33
CA GLY A 38 3.71 10.32 2.05
C GLY A 38 3.83 8.97 1.36
N GLY A 39 4.64 8.88 0.31
CA GLY A 39 4.88 7.59 -0.35
C GLY A 39 5.75 6.66 0.49
N VAL A 40 5.37 5.39 0.55
CA VAL A 40 6.03 4.37 1.36
C VAL A 40 6.32 3.10 0.56
N CYS A 41 7.27 2.30 1.04
CA CYS A 41 7.55 0.98 0.47
C CYS A 41 6.47 -0.05 0.85
N ILE A 42 6.46 -1.20 0.17
CA ILE A 42 5.46 -2.27 0.38
C ILE A 42 5.41 -2.74 1.84
N PRO A 43 6.54 -3.03 2.54
CA PRO A 43 6.50 -3.43 3.96
C PRO A 43 5.89 -2.36 4.88
N CYS A 44 6.32 -1.10 4.75
CA CYS A 44 5.78 -0.02 5.59
C CYS A 44 4.29 0.21 5.33
N PHE A 45 3.84 0.09 4.07
CA PHE A 45 2.41 0.15 3.76
C PHE A 45 1.63 -0.99 4.43
N ALA A 46 2.15 -2.22 4.37
CA ALA A 46 1.52 -3.38 4.98
C ALA A 46 1.39 -3.22 6.50
N GLU A 47 2.42 -2.69 7.16
CA GLU A 47 2.39 -2.38 8.60
C GLU A 47 1.35 -1.31 8.93
N GLU A 48 1.28 -0.21 8.16
CA GLU A 48 0.28 0.83 8.35
C GLU A 48 -1.15 0.29 8.25
N ARG A 49 -1.41 -0.56 7.24
CA ARG A 49 -2.73 -1.18 7.02
C ARG A 49 -3.07 -2.20 8.10
N THR A 50 -2.09 -2.99 8.52
CA THR A 50 -2.27 -3.95 9.61
C THR A 50 -2.59 -3.23 10.92
N ALA A 51 -1.87 -2.16 11.25
CA ALA A 51 -2.13 -1.38 12.45
C ALA A 51 -3.50 -0.68 12.41
N ALA A 52 -3.91 -0.16 11.25
CA ALA A 52 -5.25 0.41 11.06
C ALA A 52 -6.34 -0.66 11.21
N GLY A 53 -6.14 -1.83 10.60
CA GLY A 53 -7.06 -2.95 10.69
C GLY A 53 -7.23 -3.47 12.11
N ARG A 54 -6.14 -3.64 12.87
CA ARG A 54 -6.21 -4.05 14.29
C ARG A 54 -7.03 -3.05 15.11
N ARG A 55 -6.81 -1.74 14.94
CA ARG A 55 -7.59 -0.71 15.66
C ARG A 55 -9.08 -0.78 15.32
N ALA A 56 -9.42 -0.95 14.04
CA ALA A 56 -10.81 -1.07 13.60
C ALA A 56 -11.47 -2.35 14.14
N ALA A 57 -10.77 -3.49 14.10
CA ALA A 57 -11.26 -4.75 14.67
C ALA A 57 -11.52 -4.64 16.18
N SER A 58 -10.60 -4.01 16.94
CA SER A 58 -10.80 -3.75 18.38
C SER A 58 -11.98 -2.83 18.67
N ALA A 59 -12.38 -1.98 17.72
CA ALA A 59 -13.56 -1.14 17.81
C ALA A 59 -14.86 -1.84 17.34
N GLY A 60 -14.81 -3.13 17.02
CA GLY A 60 -15.95 -3.91 16.53
C GLY A 60 -16.35 -3.60 15.07
N ALA A 61 -15.50 -2.90 14.32
CA ALA A 61 -15.76 -2.57 12.92
C ALA A 61 -15.33 -3.69 11.97
N TRP A 62 -16.03 -3.82 10.85
CA TRP A 62 -15.63 -4.69 9.75
C TRP A 62 -14.34 -4.18 9.11
N VAL A 63 -13.35 -5.07 8.95
CA VAL A 63 -12.04 -4.75 8.38
C VAL A 63 -11.89 -5.45 7.04
N ALA A 64 -11.62 -4.67 5.99
CA ALA A 64 -11.27 -5.24 4.70
C ALA A 64 -9.94 -6.01 4.81
N ALA A 65 -9.92 -7.24 4.30
CA ALA A 65 -8.69 -8.04 4.26
C ALA A 65 -7.61 -7.31 3.45
N SER A 66 -6.40 -7.21 4.00
CA SER A 66 -5.24 -6.64 3.31
C SER A 66 -4.32 -7.75 2.84
N PHE A 67 -4.05 -7.78 1.53
CA PHE A 67 -3.18 -8.79 0.90
C PHE A 67 -1.80 -8.23 0.53
N VAL A 68 -1.52 -6.98 0.90
CA VAL A 68 -0.27 -6.30 0.56
C VAL A 68 0.82 -6.75 1.53
N GLY A 69 1.94 -7.21 0.98
CA GLY A 69 3.11 -7.60 1.75
C GLY A 69 4.28 -7.95 0.84
N ASP A 70 5.48 -7.85 1.41
CA ASP A 70 6.72 -8.39 0.85
C ASP A 70 7.45 -9.16 1.96
N PRO A 71 7.42 -10.51 1.97
CA PRO A 71 6.86 -11.38 0.93
C PRO A 71 5.31 -11.34 0.84
N CYS A 72 4.76 -11.85 -0.27
CA CYS A 72 3.32 -11.97 -0.49
C CYS A 72 2.66 -12.76 0.66
N LEU A 73 1.62 -12.18 1.27
CA LEU A 73 0.93 -12.81 2.40
C LEU A 73 0.14 -14.08 2.02
N ALA A 74 -0.17 -14.27 0.74
CA ALA A 74 -0.91 -15.44 0.27
C ALA A 74 -0.01 -16.64 -0.08
N CYS A 75 1.08 -16.42 -0.82
CA CYS A 75 1.95 -17.50 -1.31
C CYS A 75 3.40 -17.48 -0.79
N GLY A 76 3.79 -16.48 0.00
CA GLY A 76 5.16 -16.32 0.50
C GLY A 76 6.20 -15.90 -0.55
N SER A 77 5.81 -15.69 -1.81
CA SER A 77 6.72 -15.26 -2.88
C SER A 77 7.17 -13.81 -2.70
N ARG A 78 8.42 -13.51 -3.08
CA ARG A 78 8.96 -12.14 -3.20
C ARG A 78 8.70 -11.51 -4.57
N SER A 79 8.03 -12.22 -5.48
CA SER A 79 7.65 -11.69 -6.80
C SER A 79 6.42 -10.78 -6.68
N VAL A 80 6.57 -9.69 -5.94
CA VAL A 80 5.56 -8.69 -5.67
C VAL A 80 6.07 -7.31 -6.10
N ASP A 81 5.19 -6.46 -6.59
CA ASP A 81 5.51 -5.05 -6.84
C ASP A 81 4.24 -4.19 -6.76
N ALA A 82 4.43 -2.87 -6.83
CA ALA A 82 3.37 -1.88 -6.76
C ALA A 82 3.72 -0.61 -7.56
N ASN A 83 2.69 0.14 -7.98
CA ASN A 83 2.84 1.28 -8.90
C ASN A 83 2.26 2.61 -8.38
N GLY A 84 2.12 2.76 -7.06
CA GLY A 84 1.55 3.96 -6.46
C GLY A 84 0.04 3.91 -6.25
N TRP A 85 -0.68 2.94 -6.81
CA TRP A 85 -2.11 2.77 -6.58
C TRP A 85 -2.60 1.32 -6.61
N ALA A 86 -1.86 0.41 -7.25
CA ALA A 86 -2.10 -1.01 -7.24
C ALA A 86 -0.89 -1.78 -6.67
N PHE A 87 -1.19 -2.95 -6.11
CA PHE A 87 -0.23 -3.97 -5.70
C PHE A 87 -0.52 -5.26 -6.47
N TRP A 88 0.51 -6.01 -6.84
CA TRP A 88 0.36 -7.31 -7.49
C TRP A 88 1.39 -8.32 -7.01
N CYS A 89 1.06 -9.60 -7.21
CA CYS A 89 1.98 -10.71 -7.04
C CYS A 89 1.96 -11.56 -8.30
N ASN A 90 3.12 -11.72 -8.96
CA ASN A 90 3.23 -12.49 -10.18
C ASN A 90 3.08 -14.00 -9.93
N SER A 91 3.45 -14.49 -8.75
CA SER A 91 3.28 -15.91 -8.42
C SER A 91 1.81 -16.29 -8.20
N CYS A 92 1.02 -15.39 -7.60
CA CYS A 92 -0.43 -15.60 -7.44
C CYS A 92 -1.25 -15.20 -8.68
N GLN A 93 -0.65 -14.54 -9.67
CA GLN A 93 -1.38 -13.91 -10.79
C GLN A 93 -2.51 -12.99 -10.31
N MET A 94 -2.26 -12.23 -9.24
CA MET A 94 -3.25 -11.32 -8.66
C MET A 94 -2.80 -9.86 -8.76
N GLN A 95 -3.77 -8.97 -8.92
CA GLN A 95 -3.60 -7.53 -8.78
C GLN A 95 -4.77 -6.96 -7.97
N THR A 96 -4.47 -6.06 -7.04
CA THR A 96 -5.48 -5.38 -6.23
C THR A 96 -5.22 -3.89 -6.22
N ALA A 97 -6.29 -3.11 -6.36
CA ALA A 97 -6.24 -1.67 -6.12
C ALA A 97 -6.12 -1.41 -4.62
N VAL A 98 -5.23 -0.50 -4.23
CA VAL A 98 -5.02 -0.08 -2.83
C VAL A 98 -5.23 1.42 -2.63
N ALA A 99 -5.31 2.17 -3.73
CA ALA A 99 -5.72 3.56 -3.81
C ALA A 99 -6.42 3.80 -5.15
N LEU A 100 -7.02 4.98 -5.31
CA LEU A 100 -7.50 5.43 -6.62
C LEU A 100 -6.29 5.79 -7.50
N PRO A 101 -6.26 5.43 -8.79
CA PRO A 101 -5.18 5.88 -9.67
C PRO A 101 -5.09 7.41 -9.69
N PRO A 102 -3.88 7.99 -9.78
CA PRO A 102 -3.71 9.43 -10.01
C PRO A 102 -4.40 9.83 -11.32
N ARG A 103 -4.96 11.04 -11.37
CA ARG A 103 -5.59 11.60 -12.57
C ARG A 103 -4.56 12.19 -13.50
#